data_AF-A0A2J0KMA2-F1
#
_entry.id   AF-A0A2J0KMA2-F1
#
_cell.length_a   1.000
_cell.length_b   1.000
_cell.length_c   1.000
_cell.angle_alpha   90.00
_cell.angle_beta   90.00
_cell.angle_gamma   90.00
#
_symmetry.space_group_name_H-M   'P 1'
#
loop_
_entity.id
_entity.type
_entity.pdbx_description
1 polymer ?
#
loop_
_entity_poly.entity_id
_entity_poly.type
_entity_poly.pdbx_seq_one_letter_code
_entity_poly.pdbx_strand_id
1 'polypeptide(L)'
;MRILHCIASIDNAYGGPAVAARGLCGALQEKGLRIALLTGSSGNHRRDQEHKSLLPGVDIFWSRPLVKRYRWDPSLSALLKSKLKQFDAIHVHGLFNGLSIDACHAARVGNKPYLLEPFGTLSDYCLQKNKL
;
A
#
# COMPACT_ATOMS: atom_id res chain seq x y z
N MET A 1 9.82 12.47 -10.54
CA MET A 1 9.29 11.10 -10.51
C MET A 1 8.13 11.03 -9.51
N ARG A 2 7.07 10.29 -9.82
CA ARG A 2 5.91 10.04 -8.95
C ARG A 2 5.77 8.55 -8.64
N ILE A 3 5.76 8.20 -7.37
CA ILE A 3 5.69 6.80 -6.91
C ILE A 3 4.38 6.57 -6.17
N LEU A 4 3.70 5.47 -6.50
CA LEU A 4 2.56 4.97 -5.73
C LEU A 4 3.05 3.95 -4.70
N HIS A 5 2.90 4.24 -3.42
CA HIS A 5 3.10 3.29 -2.33
C HIS A 5 1.78 2.57 -2.04
N CYS A 6 1.80 1.24 -1.93
CA CYS A 6 0.62 0.42 -1.69
C CYS A 6 0.82 -0.38 -0.40
N ILE A 7 0.04 -0.13 0.64
CA ILE A 7 0.11 -0.85 1.93
C ILE A 7 -1.29 -1.15 2.45
N ALA A 8 -1.51 -2.31 3.08
CA ALA A 8 -2.85 -2.66 3.56
C ALA A 8 -3.37 -1.73 4.66
N SER A 9 -2.47 -1.16 5.48
CA SER A 9 -2.82 -0.20 6.53
C SER A 9 -1.59 0.61 6.95
N ILE A 10 -1.83 1.86 7.34
CA ILE A 10 -0.85 2.74 8.01
C ILE A 10 -1.19 2.97 9.49
N ASP A 11 -2.06 2.17 10.08
CA ASP A 11 -2.34 2.19 11.52
C ASP A 11 -1.15 1.57 12.28
N ASN A 12 -0.82 2.09 13.47
CA ASN A 12 0.25 1.53 14.31
C ASN A 12 -0.03 0.08 14.72
N ALA A 13 -1.30 -0.32 14.83
CA ALA A 13 -1.68 -1.70 15.09
C ALA A 13 -1.25 -2.67 13.96
N TYR A 14 -0.94 -2.15 12.77
CA TYR A 14 -0.38 -2.94 11.66
C TYR A 14 1.12 -3.23 11.82
N GLY A 15 1.76 -2.68 12.86
CA GLY A 15 3.13 -2.99 13.27
C GLY A 15 4.20 -2.31 12.44
N GLY A 16 5.39 -2.93 12.41
CA GLY A 16 6.60 -2.41 11.77
C GLY A 16 6.41 -1.92 10.32
N PRO A 17 5.69 -2.65 9.43
CA PRO A 17 5.47 -2.21 8.05
C PRO A 17 4.79 -0.84 7.93
N ALA A 18 3.82 -0.52 8.80
CA ALA A 18 3.16 0.78 8.77
C ALA A 18 4.12 1.90 9.17
N VAL A 19 4.97 1.67 10.17
CA VAL A 19 5.98 2.65 10.61
C VAL A 19 7.01 2.87 9.49
N ALA A 20 7.53 1.79 8.91
CA ALA A 20 8.50 1.84 7.81
C ALA A 20 7.94 2.57 6.59
N ALA A 21 6.72 2.24 6.15
CA ALA A 21 6.09 2.87 5.00
C ALA A 21 5.87 4.37 5.21
N ARG A 22 5.41 4.80 6.40
CA ARG A 22 5.23 6.23 6.69
C ARG A 22 6.55 6.99 6.71
N GLY A 23 7.56 6.46 7.39
CA GLY A 23 8.89 7.06 7.46
C GLY A 23 9.54 7.18 6.07
N LEU A 24 9.42 6.13 5.26
CA LEU A 24 9.92 6.11 3.89
C LEU A 24 9.21 7.16 3.02
N CYS A 25 7.88 7.27 3.11
CA CYS A 25 7.14 8.28 2.34
C CYS A 25 7.63 9.70 2.68
N GLY A 26 7.78 10.02 3.96
CA GLY A 26 8.29 11.33 4.39
C GLY A 26 9.70 11.61 3.88
N ALA A 27 10.62 10.66 4.07
CA ALA A 27 12.01 10.81 3.61
C ALA A 27 12.13 10.97 2.09
N LEU A 28 11.30 10.26 1.31
CA LEU A 28 11.30 10.40 -0.16
C LEU A 28 10.74 11.77 -0.60
N GLN A 29 9.75 12.32 0.10
CA GLN A 29 9.26 13.68 -0.16
C GLN A 29 10.35 14.73 0.09
N GLU A 30 11.14 14.60 1.16
CA GLU A 30 12.28 15.49 1.45
C GLU A 30 13.35 15.44 0.35
N LYS A 31 13.45 14.33 -0.38
CA LYS A 31 14.30 14.19 -1.57
C LYS A 31 13.66 14.72 -2.86
N GLY A 32 12.51 15.38 -2.78
CA GLY A 32 11.82 15.99 -3.92
C GLY A 32 10.97 15.03 -4.76
N LEU A 33 10.72 13.80 -4.27
CA LEU A 33 9.86 12.85 -4.97
C LEU A 33 8.38 13.11 -4.67
N ARG A 34 7.52 12.90 -5.66
CA ARG A 34 6.06 13.02 -5.49
C ARG A 34 5.51 11.67 -5.06
N ILE A 35 4.92 11.63 -3.87
CA ILE A 35 4.42 10.38 -3.27
C ILE A 35 2.90 10.36 -3.26
N ALA A 36 2.34 9.23 -3.66
CA ALA A 36 0.95 8.89 -3.39
C ALA A 36 0.88 7.57 -2.61
N LEU A 37 -0.18 7.39 -1.84
CA LEU A 37 -0.39 6.21 -1.01
C LEU A 37 -1.75 5.59 -1.31
N LEU A 38 -1.78 4.30 -1.64
CA LEU A 38 -2.97 3.47 -1.61
C LEU A 38 -2.98 2.67 -0.32
N THR A 39 -3.97 2.91 0.55
CA THR A 39 -4.10 2.20 1.83
C THR A 39 -5.55 1.90 2.19
N GLY A 40 -5.76 0.88 3.03
CA GLY A 40 -7.08 0.56 3.56
C GLY A 40 -7.63 1.66 4.46
N SER A 41 -8.88 2.05 4.23
CA SER A 41 -9.66 2.90 5.13
C SER A 41 -9.97 2.14 6.43
N SER A 42 -10.01 2.87 7.53
CA SER A 42 -10.49 2.36 8.81
C SER A 42 -12.02 2.22 8.86
N GLY A 43 -12.75 2.80 7.91
CA GLY A 43 -14.20 2.96 7.95
C GLY A 43 -14.67 4.07 8.88
N ASN A 44 -13.76 4.77 9.56
CA ASN A 44 -14.04 5.91 10.42
C ASN A 44 -13.39 7.17 9.85
N HIS A 45 -14.21 8.16 9.48
CA HIS A 45 -13.72 9.38 8.83
C HIS A 45 -12.67 10.12 9.67
N ARG A 46 -12.88 10.25 10.98
CA ARG A 46 -11.95 10.94 11.88
C ARG A 46 -10.59 10.23 11.90
N ARG A 47 -10.59 8.91 12.03
CA ARG A 47 -9.34 8.13 12.03
C ARG A 47 -8.61 8.21 10.68
N ASP A 48 -9.34 8.19 9.57
CA ASP A 48 -8.73 8.35 8.24
C ASP A 48 -8.11 9.76 8.06
N GLN A 49 -8.70 10.81 8.65
CA GLN A 49 -8.11 12.15 8.67
C GLN A 49 -6.87 12.23 9.56
N GLU A 50 -6.89 11.59 10.74
CA GLU A 50 -5.72 11.46 11.61
C GLU A 50 -4.58 10.77 10.86
N HIS A 51 -4.85 9.65 10.20
CA HIS A 51 -3.89 8.97 9.34
C HIS A 51 -3.35 9.86 8.21
N LYS A 52 -4.21 10.65 7.56
CA LYS A 52 -3.79 11.60 6.53
C LYS A 52 -2.87 12.68 7.09
N SER A 53 -3.11 13.17 8.30
CA SER A 53 -2.26 14.18 8.94
C SER A 53 -0.84 13.69 9.26
N LEU A 54 -0.63 12.38 9.36
CA LEU A 54 0.71 11.80 9.54
C LEU A 54 1.59 11.87 8.29
N LEU A 55 0.99 12.16 7.12
CA LEU A 55 1.66 12.16 5.82
C LEU A 55 1.31 13.44 5.04
N PRO A 56 1.74 14.62 5.51
CA PRO A 56 1.44 15.87 4.85
C PRO A 56 1.98 15.89 3.42
N GLY A 57 1.14 16.34 2.47
CA GLY A 57 1.50 16.43 1.06
C GLY A 57 1.46 15.10 0.29
N VAL A 58 1.07 13.98 0.92
CA VAL A 58 0.86 12.70 0.24
C VAL A 58 -0.59 12.59 -0.25
N ASP A 59 -0.76 12.26 -1.53
CA ASP A 59 -2.07 11.94 -2.09
C ASP A 59 -2.53 10.55 -1.62
N ILE A 60 -3.54 10.47 -0.76
CA ILE A 60 -4.04 9.20 -0.24
C ILE A 60 -5.29 8.72 -0.98
N PHE A 61 -5.20 7.52 -1.54
CA PHE A 61 -6.32 6.73 -2.06
C PHE A 61 -6.73 5.69 -1.03
N TRP A 62 -8.02 5.67 -0.71
CA TRP A 62 -8.57 4.80 0.33
C TRP A 62 -9.23 3.57 -0.30
N SER A 63 -8.67 2.39 -0.04
CA SER A 63 -9.34 1.12 -0.29
C SER A 63 -10.40 0.86 0.76
N ARG A 64 -11.56 0.36 0.35
CA ARG A 64 -12.68 -0.01 1.23
C ARG A 64 -12.98 -1.50 1.04
N PRO A 65 -12.21 -2.39 1.67
CA PRO A 65 -12.30 -3.82 1.41
C PRO A 65 -13.65 -4.39 1.82
N LEU A 66 -14.29 -5.07 0.87
CA LEU A 66 -15.51 -5.84 1.10
C LEU A 66 -15.21 -7.06 1.97
N VAL A 67 -14.08 -7.73 1.73
CA VAL A 67 -13.62 -8.88 2.52
C VAL A 67 -12.45 -8.45 3.40
N LYS A 68 -12.76 -8.09 4.66
CA LYS A 68 -11.78 -7.53 5.61
C LYS A 68 -10.60 -8.45 5.89
N ARG A 69 -10.84 -9.77 6.02
CA ARG A 69 -9.80 -10.78 6.33
C ARG A 69 -8.63 -10.74 5.35
N TYR A 70 -8.95 -10.61 4.06
CA TYR A 70 -7.95 -10.60 3.00
C TYR A 70 -7.69 -9.18 2.47
N ARG A 71 -8.34 -8.14 3.01
CA ARG A 71 -8.26 -6.77 2.50
C ARG A 71 -8.52 -6.68 0.99
N TRP A 72 -9.48 -7.47 0.51
CA TRP A 72 -9.86 -7.48 -0.89
C TRP A 72 -10.97 -6.46 -1.16
N ASP A 73 -10.77 -5.65 -2.19
CA ASP A 73 -11.63 -4.55 -2.60
C ASP A 73 -11.81 -4.59 -4.12
N PRO A 74 -12.99 -4.98 -4.62
CA PRO A 74 -13.23 -5.13 -6.06
C PRO A 74 -13.08 -3.82 -6.84
N SER A 75 -13.16 -2.66 -6.17
CA SER A 75 -13.02 -1.36 -6.81
C SER A 75 -11.56 -0.99 -7.12
N LEU A 76 -10.58 -1.67 -6.50
CA LEU A 76 -9.16 -1.35 -6.68
C LEU A 76 -8.68 -1.53 -8.10
N SER A 77 -9.15 -2.56 -8.80
CA SER A 77 -8.76 -2.80 -10.19
C SER A 77 -9.12 -1.63 -11.09
N ALA A 78 -10.35 -1.12 -10.98
CA ALA A 78 -10.80 0.04 -11.74
C ALA A 78 -10.06 1.33 -11.33
N LEU A 79 -9.89 1.55 -10.03
CA LEU A 79 -9.15 2.69 -9.49
C LEU A 79 -7.72 2.71 -10.02
N LEU A 80 -6.99 1.61 -9.83
CA LEU A 80 -5.61 1.46 -10.28
C LEU A 80 -5.52 1.66 -11.78
N LYS A 81 -6.36 1.00 -12.60
CA LYS A 81 -6.38 1.17 -14.06
C LYS A 81 -6.54 2.64 -14.48
N SER A 82 -7.37 3.41 -13.78
CA SER A 82 -7.61 4.83 -14.08
C SER A 82 -6.45 5.75 -13.67
N LYS A 83 -5.70 5.41 -12.62
CA LYS A 83 -4.64 6.26 -12.04
C LYS A 83 -3.23 5.84 -12.44
N LEU A 84 -3.02 4.60 -12.87
CA LEU A 84 -1.71 3.98 -13.04
C LEU A 84 -0.76 4.79 -13.91
N LYS A 85 -1.29 5.39 -14.99
CA LYS A 85 -0.52 6.19 -15.96
C LYS A 85 0.18 7.39 -15.32
N GLN A 86 -0.30 7.86 -14.17
CA GLN A 86 0.24 9.02 -13.45
C GLN A 86 1.51 8.70 -12.65
N PHE A 87 1.84 7.42 -12.49
CA PHE A 87 2.96 6.96 -11.69
C PHE A 87 4.07 6.40 -12.58
N ASP A 88 5.31 6.69 -12.20
CA ASP A 88 6.51 6.18 -12.85
C ASP A 88 6.87 4.79 -12.32
N ALA A 89 6.61 4.54 -11.04
CA ALA A 89 6.85 3.26 -10.37
C ALA A 89 5.83 3.01 -9.24
N ILE A 90 5.75 1.75 -8.81
CA ILE A 90 4.89 1.31 -7.70
C ILE A 90 5.74 0.61 -6.65
N HIS A 91 5.51 0.92 -5.38
CA HIS A 91 6.16 0.25 -4.26
C HIS A 91 5.10 -0.43 -3.38
N VAL A 92 5.09 -1.76 -3.38
CA VAL A 92 4.13 -2.57 -2.64
C VAL A 92 4.73 -3.04 -1.32
N HIS A 93 4.04 -2.72 -0.23
CA HIS A 93 4.43 -2.98 1.15
C HIS A 93 3.64 -4.16 1.70
N GLY A 94 4.34 -5.26 1.93
CA GLY A 94 3.77 -6.51 2.43
C GLY A 94 3.17 -7.40 1.34
N LEU A 95 2.77 -8.59 1.77
CA LEU A 95 2.28 -9.68 0.94
C LEU A 95 0.99 -10.28 1.51
N PHE A 96 0.40 -11.22 0.77
CA PHE A 96 -0.75 -12.05 1.19
C PHE A 96 -2.03 -11.27 1.54
N ASN A 97 -2.22 -10.10 0.92
CA ASN A 97 -3.46 -9.33 1.03
C ASN A 97 -3.91 -8.83 -0.36
N GLY A 98 -5.22 -8.65 -0.54
CA GLY A 98 -5.86 -8.27 -1.79
C GLY A 98 -5.29 -6.97 -2.37
N LEU A 99 -5.05 -5.97 -1.53
CA LEU A 99 -4.43 -4.71 -1.96
C LEU A 99 -3.04 -4.93 -2.59
N SER A 100 -2.19 -5.73 -1.96
CA SER A 100 -0.85 -6.07 -2.50
C SER A 100 -0.93 -6.85 -3.82
N ILE A 101 -1.89 -7.79 -3.92
CA ILE A 101 -2.11 -8.59 -5.13
C ILE A 101 -2.59 -7.70 -6.27
N ASP A 102 -3.60 -6.87 -6.03
CA ASP A 102 -4.18 -5.97 -7.04
C ASP A 102 -3.16 -4.93 -7.50
N ALA A 103 -2.35 -4.38 -6.58
CA ALA A 103 -1.29 -3.44 -6.93
C ALA A 103 -0.23 -4.07 -7.84
N CYS A 104 0.30 -5.25 -7.46
CA CYS A 104 1.28 -5.99 -8.28
C CYS A 104 0.70 -6.40 -9.64
N HIS A 105 -0.56 -6.85 -9.67
CA HIS A 105 -1.24 -7.23 -10.90
C HIS A 105 -1.44 -6.02 -11.82
N ALA A 106 -1.94 -4.90 -11.29
CA ALA A 106 -2.12 -3.66 -12.05
C ALA A 106 -0.78 -3.14 -12.58
N ALA A 107 0.29 -3.17 -11.78
CA ALA A 107 1.64 -2.80 -12.21
C ALA A 107 2.07 -3.59 -13.45
N ARG A 108 1.91 -4.92 -13.39
CA ARG A 108 2.29 -5.84 -14.46
C ARG A 108 1.48 -5.60 -15.73
N VAL A 109 0.15 -5.54 -15.63
CA VAL A 109 -0.73 -5.30 -16.79
C VAL A 109 -0.50 -3.91 -17.39
N GLY A 110 -0.17 -2.92 -16.56
CA GLY A 110 0.11 -1.56 -16.99
C GLY A 110 1.55 -1.28 -17.39
N ASN A 111 2.41 -2.30 -17.46
CA ASN A 111 3.85 -2.17 -17.75
C ASN A 111 4.55 -1.12 -16.88
N LYS A 112 4.21 -1.07 -15.58
CA LYS A 112 4.88 -0.22 -14.60
C LYS A 112 5.92 -1.02 -13.83
N PRO A 113 7.15 -0.49 -13.67
CA PRO A 113 8.12 -1.09 -12.77
C PRO A 113 7.55 -1.06 -11.35
N TYR A 114 7.71 -2.16 -10.62
CA TYR A 114 7.29 -2.22 -9.22
C TYR A 114 8.31 -2.93 -8.33
N LEU A 115 8.40 -2.46 -7.10
CA LEU A 115 9.15 -3.09 -6.01
C LEU A 115 8.15 -3.71 -5.03
N LEU A 116 8.44 -4.92 -4.56
CA LEU A 116 7.67 -5.61 -3.54
C LEU A 116 8.54 -5.82 -2.31
N GLU A 117 8.11 -5.27 -1.18
CA GLU A 117 8.79 -5.39 0.10
C GLU A 117 8.02 -6.34 1.02
N PRO A 118 8.45 -7.61 1.18
CA PRO A 118 7.69 -8.63 1.89
C PRO A 118 7.80 -8.54 3.42
N PHE A 119 8.67 -7.71 3.99
CA PHE A 119 8.90 -7.58 5.45
C PHE A 119 9.12 -8.92 6.19
N GLY A 120 9.90 -9.83 5.59
CA GLY A 120 10.22 -11.12 6.21
C GLY A 120 9.09 -12.16 6.18
N THR A 121 7.94 -11.87 5.55
CA THR A 121 6.83 -12.84 5.39
C THR A 121 7.21 -14.05 4.53
N LEU A 122 8.26 -13.94 3.72
CA LEU A 122 8.85 -15.03 2.94
C LEU A 122 10.01 -15.75 3.65
N SER A 123 10.29 -15.42 4.92
CA SER A 123 11.28 -16.18 5.69
C SER A 123 10.79 -17.59 5.99
N ASP A 124 11.71 -18.54 6.10
CA ASP A 124 11.40 -19.93 6.44
C ASP A 124 10.56 -20.04 7.71
N TYR A 125 10.90 -19.25 8.73
CA TYR A 125 10.15 -19.19 9.97
C TYR A 125 8.68 -18.82 9.75
N CYS A 126 8.39 -17.82 8.93
CA CYS A 126 7.01 -17.39 8.64
C CYS A 126 6.25 -18.41 7.80
N LEU A 127 6.90 -19.00 6.78
CA LEU A 127 6.28 -19.98 5.88
C LEU A 127 5.96 -21.30 6.61
N GLN A 128 6.74 -21.68 7.62
CA GLN A 128 6.52 -22.90 8.40
C GLN A 128 5.35 -22.81 9.38
N LYS A 129 4.89 -21.61 9.77
CA LYS A 129 3.77 -21.43 10.73
C LYS A 129 2.43 -21.97 10.24
N ASN A 130 2.26 -22.13 8.93
CA ASN A 130 1.00 -22.56 8.32
C ASN A 130 1.19 -23.83 7.47
N LYS A 131 2.16 -24.68 7.80
CA LYS A 131 2.20 -26.04 7.24
C LYS A 131 0.95 -26.78 7.74
N LEU A 132 0.07 -27.14 6.80
CA LEU A 132 -1.06 -28.02 7.02
C LEU A 132 -0.58 -29.43 7.37
#